data_AF-A0A1Y6CJW9-F1
#
_entry.id   AF-A0A1Y6CJW9-F1
#
_cell.length_a   1.000
_cell.length_b   1.000
_cell.length_c   1.000
_cell.angle_alpha   90.00
_cell.angle_beta   90.00
_cell.angle_gamma   90.00
#
_symmetry.space_group_name_H-M   'P 1'
#
loop_
_entity.id
_entity.type
_entity.pdbx_description
1 polymer ?
#
loop_
_entity_poly.entity_id
_entity_poly.type
_entity_poly.pdbx_seq_one_letter_code
_entity_poly.pdbx_strand_id
1 'polypeptide(L)'
;MSQSKLASAIALVLCVSCTKSNIFSPAKKADSATAEQASEQTGADQVAETPEVEELKLIQKAVGDEEIVHAADLKEGEEQMAIVCERNKDKRNIVLQKFCVEKVRPKSIIELQEALNVVIPPNMNQGQIGQAPIPGFAMQGHSSSLVGQFVSAINPRVILFNDQNGGDARSAQAFVAMGFVRGEQFAEIIVVNQNEDGTPAMLNDSNGQPTIKDVSLFLVGFKQACNFRDGGCNAGELLTSAVESNWVEFTLYQDEDLKNTIIDCRHCHQPEGIGTQKFGRMQELRNPWVHWMRDNRNNGTVLLDDYFAAHGTEDAYGGVPASSISASDPNELERLMDANGFTEAQIEEIEFQTQDILDEVTAQNNAQPADNTVPGESQVWEDLFQLASTGVSADGRNIIPIPYHDVKVTEPALLDKYTKQMQDFRAGLVTMEQFEDHRNAFRTDQKQRADMGFAVRAGTPPETMLIQACFQCHNGKLDQNISRSRFDVNFQNMVARPDVDAVAEINTAIERLKLGYSEERLAQEGIKFMDEKTGEVKKLHKGEHILTMPPRRFKALTDQQIDTLIDYLKAEQAKLQ
;
A
#
# COMPACT_ATOMS: atom_id res chain seq x y z
N MET A 1 -38.36 -27.23 47.91
CA MET A 1 -39.34 -27.05 46.81
C MET A 1 -38.52 -26.87 45.54
N SER A 2 -38.54 -27.87 44.64
CA SER A 2 -39.23 -27.82 43.33
C SER A 2 -38.63 -26.75 42.41
N GLN A 3 -37.82 -27.10 41.39
CA GLN A 3 -38.22 -27.63 40.07
C GLN A 3 -39.22 -26.70 39.32
N SER A 4 -39.04 -26.41 38.02
CA SER A 4 -38.40 -27.23 36.98
C SER A 4 -37.52 -26.50 35.95
N LYS A 5 -36.60 -27.29 35.38
CA LYS A 5 -36.17 -27.30 33.98
C LYS A 5 -37.21 -26.76 32.96
N LEU A 6 -36.70 -26.22 31.86
CA LEU A 6 -37.14 -26.59 30.51
C LEU A 6 -35.93 -26.61 29.55
N ALA A 7 -36.00 -27.44 28.52
CA ALA A 7 -35.05 -27.45 27.40
C ALA A 7 -35.85 -27.75 26.11
N SER A 8 -35.39 -27.31 24.96
CA SER A 8 -36.00 -27.63 23.67
C SER A 8 -34.95 -27.71 22.57
N ALA A 9 -34.90 -28.88 21.93
CA ALA A 9 -34.22 -29.10 20.65
C ALA A 9 -35.26 -29.69 19.69
N ILE A 10 -35.39 -29.10 18.51
CA ILE A 10 -36.24 -29.48 17.37
C ILE A 10 -35.82 -28.58 16.19
N ALA A 11 -35.71 -29.04 14.95
CA ALA A 11 -35.62 -30.41 14.45
C ALA A 11 -34.90 -30.43 13.08
N LEU A 12 -34.39 -31.61 12.71
CA LEU A 12 -33.83 -31.89 11.38
C LEU A 12 -34.96 -32.02 10.34
N VAL A 13 -34.78 -31.45 9.15
CA VAL A 13 -35.57 -31.83 7.95
C VAL A 13 -34.61 -32.15 6.80
N LEU A 14 -34.67 -33.41 6.35
CA LEU A 14 -33.95 -33.91 5.17
C LEU A 14 -34.83 -33.76 3.93
N CYS A 15 -34.21 -33.43 2.80
CA CYS A 15 -34.78 -33.70 1.47
C CYS A 15 -33.69 -34.24 0.53
N VAL A 16 -33.57 -35.58 0.51
CA VAL A 16 -32.79 -36.32 -0.50
C VAL A 16 -33.75 -37.21 -1.27
N SER A 17 -33.81 -37.06 -2.60
CA SER A 17 -34.17 -38.15 -3.52
C SER A 17 -33.87 -37.79 -4.97
N CYS A 18 -33.27 -38.75 -5.69
CA CYS A 18 -33.20 -38.77 -7.16
C CYS A 18 -34.58 -39.18 -7.74
N THR A 19 -34.86 -39.12 -9.04
CA THR A 19 -34.31 -40.06 -10.04
C THR A 19 -34.56 -39.63 -11.50
N LYS A 20 -33.81 -40.27 -12.42
CA LYS A 20 -33.90 -40.19 -13.90
C LYS A 20 -35.26 -40.70 -14.40
N SER A 21 -35.80 -40.30 -15.57
CA SER A 21 -35.43 -40.88 -16.88
C SER A 21 -36.29 -40.38 -18.07
N ASN A 22 -35.64 -40.23 -19.23
CA ASN A 22 -36.05 -40.38 -20.64
C ASN A 22 -37.55 -40.49 -21.07
N ILE A 23 -37.88 -39.87 -22.22
CA ILE A 23 -38.67 -40.47 -23.33
C ILE A 23 -38.33 -39.77 -24.69
N PHE A 24 -38.63 -40.43 -25.82
CA PHE A 24 -38.19 -40.11 -27.20
C PHE A 24 -39.11 -39.15 -28.00
N SER A 25 -38.53 -38.37 -28.92
CA SER A 25 -38.75 -38.26 -30.41
C SER A 25 -40.17 -38.43 -31.05
N PRO A 26 -40.47 -37.99 -32.32
CA PRO A 26 -39.56 -37.96 -33.50
C PRO A 26 -39.73 -36.87 -34.63
N ALA A 27 -38.60 -36.61 -35.31
CA ALA A 27 -38.33 -36.44 -36.77
C ALA A 27 -39.34 -35.89 -37.82
N LYS A 28 -38.83 -34.98 -38.70
CA LYS A 28 -38.69 -35.09 -40.19
C LYS A 28 -37.91 -33.84 -40.71
N LYS A 29 -36.89 -33.92 -41.60
CA LYS A 29 -36.86 -34.22 -43.06
C LYS A 29 -37.59 -33.19 -43.95
N ALA A 30 -37.13 -32.79 -45.14
CA ALA A 30 -35.83 -32.91 -45.87
C ALA A 30 -35.90 -32.07 -47.20
N ASP A 31 -34.92 -31.94 -48.11
CA ASP A 31 -33.53 -32.45 -48.20
C ASP A 31 -32.50 -31.28 -48.13
N SER A 32 -31.68 -30.81 -49.11
CA SER A 32 -31.38 -31.12 -50.53
C SER A 32 -29.89 -30.75 -50.91
N ALA A 33 -29.59 -30.18 -52.10
CA ALA A 33 -28.24 -29.86 -52.64
C ALA A 33 -28.29 -28.65 -53.65
N THR A 34 -27.24 -28.14 -54.34
CA THR A 34 -26.00 -28.75 -54.89
C THR A 34 -24.95 -27.71 -55.36
N ALA A 35 -23.74 -28.20 -55.72
CA ALA A 35 -22.81 -27.70 -56.76
C ALA A 35 -21.68 -26.69 -56.41
N GLU A 36 -20.49 -27.27 -56.17
CA GLU A 36 -19.19 -27.00 -56.83
C GLU A 36 -18.83 -25.61 -57.39
N GLN A 37 -17.66 -25.10 -56.97
CA GLN A 37 -16.49 -25.03 -57.85
C GLN A 37 -15.18 -25.07 -57.04
N ALA A 38 -14.04 -25.34 -57.69
CA ALA A 38 -12.75 -25.59 -57.02
C ALA A 38 -11.57 -24.87 -57.68
N SER A 39 -10.63 -24.44 -56.85
CA SER A 39 -9.24 -24.07 -57.18
C SER A 39 -8.41 -24.32 -55.92
N GLU A 40 -7.64 -25.40 -55.87
CA GLU A 40 -6.18 -25.44 -56.15
C GLU A 40 -5.31 -24.96 -54.98
N GLN A 41 -4.29 -25.75 -54.66
CA GLN A 41 -3.39 -25.56 -53.52
C GLN A 41 -2.18 -24.70 -53.91
N THR A 42 -1.79 -23.74 -53.07
CA THR A 42 -0.40 -23.27 -52.98
C THR A 42 -0.01 -22.94 -51.54
N GLY A 43 1.24 -23.26 -51.18
CA GLY A 43 2.02 -22.62 -50.11
C GLY A 43 1.36 -22.39 -48.75
N ALA A 44 1.56 -23.32 -47.81
CA ALA A 44 1.58 -22.94 -46.40
C ALA A 44 2.98 -22.38 -46.07
N ASP A 45 3.18 -21.07 -46.30
CA ASP A 45 4.40 -20.39 -45.87
C ASP A 45 4.40 -20.28 -44.34
N GLN A 46 4.96 -21.31 -43.69
CA GLN A 46 5.52 -21.16 -42.35
C GLN A 46 6.71 -20.20 -42.45
N VAL A 47 6.44 -18.90 -42.25
CA VAL A 47 7.48 -17.93 -41.95
C VAL A 47 8.11 -18.35 -40.63
N ALA A 48 9.24 -19.06 -40.71
CA ALA A 48 10.09 -19.30 -39.56
C ALA A 48 10.52 -17.93 -39.02
N GLU A 49 10.18 -17.63 -37.76
CA GLU A 49 10.69 -16.42 -37.12
C GLU A 49 12.22 -16.46 -37.15
N THR A 50 12.83 -15.44 -37.73
CA THR A 50 14.29 -15.34 -37.75
C THR A 50 14.80 -15.05 -36.34
N PRO A 51 15.98 -15.55 -35.93
CA PRO A 51 16.48 -15.37 -34.56
C PRO A 51 16.55 -13.90 -34.10
N GLU A 52 16.77 -12.94 -35.02
CA GLU A 52 16.73 -11.50 -34.71
C GLU A 52 15.34 -11.01 -34.25
N VAL A 53 14.24 -11.61 -34.74
CA VAL A 53 12.87 -11.28 -34.31
C VAL A 53 12.55 -11.90 -32.95
N GLU A 54 13.13 -13.07 -32.64
CA GLU A 54 13.01 -13.70 -31.32
C GLU A 54 13.86 -12.95 -30.26
N GLU A 55 15.07 -12.52 -30.61
CA GLU A 55 15.94 -11.72 -29.73
C GLU A 55 15.34 -10.33 -29.39
N LEU A 56 14.54 -9.74 -30.28
CA LEU A 56 13.79 -8.51 -30.02
C LEU A 56 12.64 -8.68 -29.01
N LYS A 57 12.06 -9.88 -28.86
CA LYS A 57 10.95 -10.14 -27.91
C LYS A 57 11.40 -10.10 -26.44
N LEU A 58 12.70 -10.22 -26.17
CA LEU A 58 13.28 -10.23 -24.82
C LEU A 58 13.79 -8.86 -24.34
N ILE A 59 13.57 -7.80 -25.12
CA ILE A 59 13.93 -6.43 -24.75
C ILE A 59 12.77 -5.79 -23.96
N GLN A 60 12.98 -5.60 -22.67
CA GLN A 60 12.07 -4.89 -21.76
C GLN A 60 12.44 -3.40 -21.70
N LYS A 61 11.44 -2.54 -21.49
CA LYS A 61 11.63 -1.11 -21.20
C LYS A 61 12.33 -0.94 -19.85
N ALA A 62 13.51 -0.33 -19.81
CA ALA A 62 14.10 0.14 -18.57
C ALA A 62 13.38 1.43 -18.15
N VAL A 63 12.36 1.30 -17.29
CA VAL A 63 11.94 2.44 -16.47
C VAL A 63 13.06 2.66 -15.46
N GLY A 64 13.71 3.82 -15.53
CA GLY A 64 14.83 4.17 -14.68
C GLY A 64 14.42 4.38 -13.21
N ASP A 65 15.42 4.46 -12.34
CA ASP A 65 15.30 4.53 -10.89
C ASP A 65 14.72 5.88 -10.37
N GLU A 66 14.36 6.79 -11.28
CA GLU A 66 13.92 8.16 -11.04
C GLU A 66 12.40 8.22 -10.70
N GLU A 67 12.10 7.95 -9.43
CA GLU A 67 10.91 8.41 -8.67
C GLU A 67 9.52 7.84 -9.09
N ILE A 68 8.74 7.30 -8.14
CA ILE A 68 7.41 6.67 -8.42
C ILE A 68 6.47 7.61 -9.18
N VAL A 69 6.45 8.86 -8.71
CA VAL A 69 5.52 9.90 -9.13
C VAL A 69 5.89 10.46 -10.51
N HIS A 70 7.11 10.18 -10.97
CA HIS A 70 7.71 10.63 -12.23
C HIS A 70 7.98 9.46 -13.19
N ALA A 71 7.36 8.30 -12.93
CA ALA A 71 7.31 7.18 -13.84
C ALA A 71 6.70 7.59 -15.20
N ALA A 72 7.34 7.21 -16.31
CA ALA A 72 7.24 7.85 -17.63
C ALA A 72 5.85 7.98 -18.30
N ASP A 73 4.79 7.38 -17.74
CA ASP A 73 3.41 7.50 -18.23
C ASP A 73 2.54 8.46 -17.36
N LEU A 74 3.01 8.85 -16.18
CA LEU A 74 2.40 9.91 -15.36
C LEU A 74 2.78 11.28 -15.92
N LYS A 75 1.80 12.17 -15.99
CA LYS A 75 2.03 13.59 -16.30
C LYS A 75 2.39 14.37 -15.05
N GLU A 76 2.91 15.58 -15.23
CA GLU A 76 3.47 16.39 -14.17
C GLU A 76 2.98 17.84 -14.19
N GLY A 77 3.18 18.53 -13.07
CA GLY A 77 2.94 19.97 -12.91
C GLY A 77 1.55 20.40 -13.37
N GLU A 78 1.48 21.57 -14.03
CA GLU A 78 0.23 22.16 -14.50
C GLU A 78 -0.55 21.27 -15.49
N GLU A 79 0.10 20.38 -16.26
CA GLU A 79 -0.62 19.52 -17.20
C GLU A 79 -1.43 18.44 -16.46
N GLN A 80 -0.80 17.76 -15.49
CA GLN A 80 -1.49 16.78 -14.65
C GLN A 80 -2.52 17.44 -13.74
N MET A 81 -2.20 18.61 -13.18
CA MET A 81 -3.16 19.36 -12.37
C MET A 81 -4.40 19.77 -13.19
N ALA A 82 -4.24 20.19 -14.45
CA ALA A 82 -5.38 20.48 -15.32
C ALA A 82 -6.30 19.25 -15.51
N ILE A 83 -5.74 18.05 -15.62
CA ILE A 83 -6.49 16.78 -15.74
C ILE A 83 -7.28 16.49 -14.46
N VAL A 84 -6.64 16.56 -13.29
CA VAL A 84 -7.33 16.35 -12.00
C VAL A 84 -8.44 17.39 -11.78
N CYS A 85 -8.19 18.65 -12.14
CA CYS A 85 -9.15 19.73 -11.96
C CYS A 85 -10.37 19.64 -12.89
N GLU A 86 -10.19 19.31 -14.18
CA GLU A 86 -11.32 19.09 -15.10
C GLU A 86 -12.13 17.85 -14.72
N ARG A 87 -11.47 16.75 -14.30
CA ARG A 87 -12.14 15.52 -13.84
C ARG A 87 -13.02 15.76 -12.61
N ASN A 88 -12.67 16.72 -11.75
CA ASN A 88 -13.32 16.97 -10.47
C ASN A 88 -14.07 18.32 -10.38
N LYS A 89 -14.32 19.00 -11.50
CA LYS A 89 -14.99 20.31 -11.54
C LYS A 89 -16.36 20.37 -10.84
N ASP A 90 -17.06 19.24 -10.80
CA ASP A 90 -18.38 19.08 -10.17
C ASP A 90 -18.30 18.63 -8.69
N LYS A 91 -17.09 18.40 -8.16
CA LYS A 91 -16.82 18.06 -6.75
C LYS A 91 -16.31 19.28 -5.98
N ARG A 92 -16.55 19.29 -4.66
CA ARG A 92 -16.05 20.32 -3.73
C ARG A 92 -15.32 19.64 -2.57
N ASN A 93 -14.12 20.13 -2.23
CA ASN A 93 -13.37 19.83 -1.01
C ASN A 93 -12.18 20.82 -0.91
N ILE A 94 -11.47 20.84 0.22
CA ILE A 94 -10.36 21.79 0.42
C ILE A 94 -9.19 21.59 -0.56
N VAL A 95 -8.88 20.36 -0.97
CA VAL A 95 -7.80 20.04 -1.93
C VAL A 95 -8.08 20.66 -3.30
N LEU A 96 -9.29 20.44 -3.83
CA LEU A 96 -9.73 21.00 -5.11
C LEU A 96 -9.86 22.54 -5.03
N GLN A 97 -10.43 23.06 -3.94
CA GLN A 97 -10.54 24.50 -3.72
C GLN A 97 -9.16 25.19 -3.75
N LYS A 98 -8.17 24.63 -3.05
CA LYS A 98 -6.82 25.21 -2.98
C LYS A 98 -6.05 25.08 -4.27
N PHE A 99 -6.02 23.88 -4.87
CA PHE A 99 -5.09 23.58 -5.95
C PHE A 99 -5.68 23.82 -7.35
N CYS A 100 -7.01 23.72 -7.51
CA CYS A 100 -7.70 23.98 -8.78
C CYS A 100 -8.27 25.40 -8.88
N VAL A 101 -8.94 25.89 -7.82
CA VAL A 101 -9.64 27.18 -7.85
C VAL A 101 -8.72 28.33 -7.44
N GLU A 102 -8.10 28.26 -6.26
CA GLU A 102 -7.16 29.27 -5.75
C GLU A 102 -5.76 29.17 -6.38
N LYS A 103 -5.46 28.04 -7.03
CA LYS A 103 -4.18 27.72 -7.70
C LYS A 103 -2.94 27.86 -6.80
N VAL A 104 -3.08 27.48 -5.53
CA VAL A 104 -1.95 27.38 -4.60
C VAL A 104 -0.94 26.33 -5.12
N ARG A 105 0.36 26.63 -4.99
CA ARG A 105 1.49 25.76 -5.36
C ARG A 105 2.52 25.78 -4.22
N PRO A 106 2.34 24.95 -3.17
CA PRO A 106 3.26 24.87 -2.05
C PRO A 106 4.71 24.62 -2.46
N LYS A 107 5.65 25.29 -1.78
CA LYS A 107 7.11 25.10 -1.91
C LYS A 107 7.76 24.47 -0.68
N SER A 108 6.95 24.01 0.26
CA SER A 108 7.36 23.39 1.51
C SER A 108 6.21 22.58 2.10
N ILE A 109 6.52 21.67 3.03
CA ILE A 109 5.51 20.91 3.78
C ILE A 109 4.63 21.85 4.61
N ILE A 110 5.17 22.98 5.09
CA ILE A 110 4.43 24.01 5.84
C ILE A 110 3.41 24.70 4.94
N GLU A 111 3.78 25.14 3.73
CA GLU A 111 2.82 25.73 2.78
C GLU A 111 1.72 24.75 2.36
N LEU A 112 2.03 23.45 2.32
CA LEU A 112 1.03 22.41 2.08
C LEU A 112 0.07 22.25 3.27
N GLN A 113 0.59 22.28 4.50
CA GLN A 113 -0.22 22.26 5.72
C GLN A 113 -1.07 23.52 5.88
N GLU A 114 -0.56 24.69 5.50
CA GLU A 114 -1.29 25.97 5.46
C GLU A 114 -2.43 25.92 4.44
N ALA A 115 -2.17 25.36 3.24
CA ALA A 115 -3.22 25.17 2.24
C ALA A 115 -4.35 24.25 2.76
N LEU A 116 -4.00 23.17 3.45
CA LEU A 116 -4.94 22.16 3.95
C LEU A 116 -5.53 22.47 5.35
N ASN A 117 -5.15 23.59 5.99
CA ASN A 117 -5.52 23.93 7.37
C ASN A 117 -5.13 22.85 8.43
N VAL A 118 -3.96 22.22 8.30
CA VAL A 118 -3.46 21.16 9.23
C VAL A 118 -2.12 21.52 9.93
N VAL A 119 -1.75 22.81 9.97
CA VAL A 119 -0.52 23.28 10.64
C VAL A 119 -0.57 23.06 12.15
N ILE A 120 0.46 22.43 12.72
CA ILE A 120 0.61 22.25 14.17
C ILE A 120 1.41 23.42 14.77
N PRO A 121 0.84 24.20 15.72
CA PRO A 121 1.59 25.28 16.37
C PRO A 121 2.67 24.76 17.35
N PRO A 122 3.68 25.59 17.70
CA PRO A 122 4.74 25.20 18.63
C PRO A 122 4.28 25.19 20.09
N ASN A 123 5.00 24.45 20.93
CA ASN A 123 4.78 24.26 22.37
C ASN A 123 3.40 23.66 22.72
N MET A 124 2.91 22.73 21.91
CA MET A 124 1.67 22.00 22.19
C MET A 124 1.90 20.82 23.12
N ASN A 125 0.91 20.55 23.98
CA ASN A 125 0.84 19.36 24.82
C ASN A 125 -0.26 18.43 24.29
N GLN A 126 -0.17 17.13 24.57
CA GLN A 126 -1.09 16.10 24.05
C GLN A 126 -2.57 16.49 24.22
N GLY A 127 -2.96 16.94 25.42
CA GLY A 127 -4.32 17.42 25.74
C GLY A 127 -4.75 18.75 25.10
N GLN A 128 -4.07 19.21 24.04
CA GLN A 128 -4.43 20.37 23.20
C GLN A 128 -4.50 20.01 21.71
N ILE A 129 -3.83 18.94 21.28
CA ILE A 129 -3.84 18.46 19.90
C ILE A 129 -5.23 17.90 19.57
N GLY A 130 -5.71 18.14 18.33
CA GLY A 130 -7.05 17.74 17.89
C GLY A 130 -8.21 18.56 18.46
N GLN A 131 -7.98 19.45 19.43
CA GLN A 131 -9.01 20.35 19.96
C GLN A 131 -9.11 21.60 19.08
N ALA A 132 -10.13 21.65 18.21
CA ALA A 132 -10.29 22.77 17.28
C ALA A 132 -10.28 24.14 18.01
N PRO A 133 -9.61 25.16 17.44
CA PRO A 133 -9.08 25.21 16.07
C PRO A 133 -7.71 24.54 15.86
N ILE A 134 -7.15 23.85 16.87
CA ILE A 134 -5.85 23.18 16.77
C ILE A 134 -6.02 21.84 16.02
N PRO A 135 -5.30 21.59 14.90
CA PRO A 135 -5.34 20.30 14.22
C PRO A 135 -4.80 19.15 15.09
N GLY A 136 -5.20 17.93 14.76
CA GLY A 136 -4.64 16.71 15.31
C GLY A 136 -3.38 16.27 14.58
N PHE A 137 -2.49 15.56 15.28
CA PHE A 137 -1.46 14.77 14.62
C PHE A 137 -1.11 13.51 15.44
N ALA A 138 -0.66 12.49 14.72
CA ALA A 138 -0.13 11.25 15.30
C ALA A 138 1.11 10.82 14.50
N MET A 139 2.13 10.33 15.21
CA MET A 139 3.36 9.80 14.62
C MET A 139 3.43 8.28 14.79
N GLN A 140 3.83 7.59 13.73
CA GLN A 140 3.85 6.13 13.63
C GLN A 140 5.28 5.64 13.38
N GLY A 141 5.77 4.73 14.23
CA GLY A 141 7.13 4.15 14.22
C GLY A 141 7.27 2.85 13.42
N HIS A 142 6.17 2.26 12.94
CA HIS A 142 6.16 1.20 11.92
C HIS A 142 4.84 1.25 11.15
N SER A 143 4.86 1.02 9.83
CA SER A 143 3.65 1.05 9.00
C SER A 143 3.60 -0.12 8.02
N SER A 144 2.41 -0.66 7.81
CA SER A 144 2.09 -1.59 6.71
C SER A 144 1.88 -0.88 5.36
N SER A 145 1.58 0.43 5.40
CA SER A 145 1.17 1.28 4.27
C SER A 145 2.16 1.31 3.09
N LEU A 146 1.79 1.99 2.00
CA LEU A 146 2.62 2.14 0.79
C LEU A 146 4.05 2.58 1.08
N VAL A 147 4.30 3.37 2.13
CA VAL A 147 5.63 3.86 2.56
C VAL A 147 6.28 3.10 3.73
N GLY A 148 5.64 2.05 4.24
CA GLY A 148 6.11 1.24 5.37
C GLY A 148 7.55 0.71 5.36
N GLN A 149 8.21 0.63 4.20
CA GLN A 149 9.65 0.30 4.12
C GLN A 149 10.57 1.48 4.49
N PHE A 150 10.02 2.65 4.81
CA PHE A 150 10.75 3.84 5.24
C PHE A 150 10.34 4.28 6.65
N VAL A 151 9.30 3.68 7.22
CA VAL A 151 8.74 4.04 8.53
C VAL A 151 9.45 3.27 9.64
N SER A 152 10.15 4.00 10.51
CA SER A 152 10.85 3.49 11.69
C SER A 152 10.73 4.50 12.85
N ALA A 153 11.23 4.18 14.05
CA ALA A 153 11.30 5.16 15.14
C ALA A 153 12.23 6.35 14.82
N ILE A 154 13.30 6.13 14.03
CA ILE A 154 14.18 7.21 13.53
C ILE A 154 13.44 8.02 12.45
N ASN A 155 12.77 7.35 11.51
CA ASN A 155 12.08 7.99 10.40
C ASN A 155 10.57 7.74 10.45
N PRO A 156 9.83 8.40 11.36
CA PRO A 156 8.42 8.12 11.58
C PRO A 156 7.53 8.64 10.45
N ARG A 157 6.40 7.98 10.23
CA ARG A 157 5.31 8.56 9.43
C ARG A 157 4.52 9.51 10.32
N VAL A 158 4.40 10.77 9.92
CA VAL A 158 3.45 11.71 10.55
C VAL A 158 2.12 11.69 9.79
N ILE A 159 1.03 11.71 10.53
CA ILE A 159 -0.32 11.93 10.00
C ILE A 159 -0.89 13.18 10.66
N LEU A 160 -1.17 14.20 9.86
CA LEU A 160 -1.68 15.52 10.24
C LEU A 160 -3.14 15.62 9.81
N PHE A 161 -4.05 16.04 10.67
CA PHE A 161 -5.49 15.98 10.39
C PHE A 161 -6.29 17.08 11.06
N ASN A 162 -7.43 17.45 10.48
CA ASN A 162 -8.34 18.43 11.05
C ASN A 162 -9.80 18.01 10.83
N ASP A 163 -10.55 17.82 11.92
CA ASP A 163 -12.01 17.85 11.92
C ASP A 163 -12.46 19.29 12.21
N GLN A 164 -12.97 19.97 11.18
CA GLN A 164 -13.11 21.43 11.18
C GLN A 164 -14.10 21.99 12.22
N ASN A 165 -14.87 21.13 12.92
CA ASN A 165 -15.93 21.52 13.85
C ASN A 165 -15.70 21.17 15.34
N GLY A 166 -14.55 20.59 15.72
CA GLY A 166 -14.09 20.65 17.11
C GLY A 166 -14.85 19.82 18.14
N GLY A 167 -15.00 18.52 17.90
CA GLY A 167 -15.30 17.55 18.96
C GLY A 167 -16.77 17.46 19.40
N ASP A 168 -17.69 18.28 18.90
CA ASP A 168 -19.09 17.86 18.86
C ASP A 168 -19.26 16.81 17.75
N ALA A 169 -19.19 15.54 18.14
CA ALA A 169 -19.33 14.37 17.27
C ALA A 169 -20.67 14.32 16.49
N ARG A 170 -21.64 15.20 16.78
CA ARG A 170 -22.89 15.35 16.01
C ARG A 170 -22.80 16.39 14.90
N SER A 171 -21.70 17.13 14.84
CA SER A 171 -21.44 18.24 13.92
C SER A 171 -20.37 17.93 12.86
N ALA A 172 -19.84 16.70 12.85
CA ALA A 172 -18.68 16.29 12.05
C ALA A 172 -18.87 16.56 10.54
N GLN A 173 -18.35 17.69 10.05
CA GLN A 173 -18.43 18.09 8.65
C GLN A 173 -17.23 17.54 7.87
N ALA A 174 -16.63 18.32 6.97
CA ALA A 174 -15.52 17.83 6.14
C ALA A 174 -14.22 17.76 6.96
N PHE A 175 -13.58 16.58 6.94
CA PHE A 175 -12.20 16.44 7.42
C PHE A 175 -11.22 16.39 6.26
N VAL A 176 -9.96 16.67 6.58
CA VAL A 176 -8.79 16.35 5.75
C VAL A 176 -7.73 15.72 6.64
N ALA A 177 -7.04 14.71 6.13
CA ALA A 177 -5.84 14.15 6.74
C ALA A 177 -4.74 13.95 5.69
N MET A 178 -3.50 14.25 6.08
CA MET A 178 -2.30 14.17 5.26
C MET A 178 -1.26 13.28 5.93
N GLY A 179 -0.74 12.29 5.20
CA GLY A 179 0.38 11.45 5.60
C GLY A 179 1.69 11.87 4.95
N PHE A 180 2.76 11.95 5.72
CA PHE A 180 4.11 12.30 5.25
C PHE A 180 5.19 11.49 5.98
N VAL A 181 6.31 11.22 5.30
CA VAL A 181 7.52 10.62 5.86
C VAL A 181 8.72 11.11 5.04
N ARG A 182 9.87 11.37 5.67
CA ARG A 182 11.10 11.71 4.93
C ARG A 182 11.60 10.49 4.16
N GLY A 183 12.38 10.70 3.11
CA GLY A 183 12.85 9.65 2.20
C GLY A 183 11.94 9.40 1.00
N GLU A 184 10.80 10.09 0.93
CA GLU A 184 9.86 10.12 -0.20
C GLU A 184 9.58 11.55 -0.64
N GLN A 185 9.25 11.71 -1.91
CA GLN A 185 8.97 13.01 -2.54
C GLN A 185 7.48 13.24 -2.80
N PHE A 186 6.65 12.76 -1.87
CA PHE A 186 5.21 13.01 -1.88
C PHE A 186 4.57 13.06 -0.48
N ALA A 187 3.34 13.55 -0.44
CA ALA A 187 2.42 13.42 0.68
C ALA A 187 1.09 12.80 0.22
N GLU A 188 0.57 11.85 0.99
CA GLU A 188 -0.75 11.22 0.77
C GLU A 188 -1.84 12.06 1.43
N ILE A 189 -2.99 12.29 0.77
CA ILE A 189 -4.11 13.07 1.32
C ILE A 189 -5.42 12.30 1.16
N ILE A 190 -6.20 12.22 2.24
CA ILE A 190 -7.61 11.82 2.22
C ILE A 190 -8.48 13.00 2.65
N VAL A 191 -9.57 13.25 1.92
CA VAL A 191 -10.46 14.38 2.16
C VAL A 191 -11.92 14.05 1.87
N VAL A 192 -12.83 14.56 2.70
CA VAL A 192 -14.29 14.46 2.48
C VAL A 192 -14.74 15.37 1.34
N ASN A 193 -15.53 14.83 0.42
CA ASN A 193 -16.22 15.60 -0.60
C ASN A 193 -17.45 16.30 0.01
N GLN A 194 -17.83 17.45 -0.52
CA GLN A 194 -18.87 18.32 0.01
C GLN A 194 -19.97 18.58 -1.03
N ASN A 195 -21.20 18.72 -0.53
CA ASN A 195 -22.36 19.19 -1.28
C ASN A 195 -22.26 20.71 -1.56
N GLU A 196 -23.22 21.27 -2.30
CA GLU A 196 -23.18 22.69 -2.66
C GLU A 196 -23.25 23.66 -1.47
N ASP A 197 -23.87 23.23 -0.36
CA ASP A 197 -24.04 23.98 0.88
C ASP A 197 -22.85 23.80 1.87
N GLY A 198 -21.83 23.03 1.49
CA GLY A 198 -20.65 22.73 2.32
C GLY A 198 -20.83 21.55 3.28
N THR A 199 -22.01 20.93 3.36
CA THR A 199 -22.19 19.69 4.15
C THR A 199 -21.43 18.52 3.50
N PRO A 200 -21.02 17.48 4.26
CA PRO A 200 -20.43 16.27 3.69
C PRO A 200 -21.34 15.61 2.67
N ALA A 201 -20.76 15.25 1.52
CA ALA A 201 -21.35 14.24 0.66
C ALA A 201 -21.33 12.90 1.39
N MET A 202 -22.46 12.18 1.35
CA MET A 202 -22.63 10.88 2.02
C MET A 202 -22.89 9.81 0.96
N LEU A 203 -22.31 8.63 1.17
CA LEU A 203 -22.66 7.42 0.45
C LEU A 203 -23.77 6.69 1.21
N ASN A 204 -24.69 6.09 0.45
CA ASN A 204 -25.78 5.30 1.00
C ASN A 204 -25.36 3.83 1.13
N ASP A 205 -25.82 3.18 2.20
CA ASP A 205 -25.73 1.72 2.34
C ASP A 205 -26.67 0.98 1.36
N SER A 206 -26.64 -0.35 1.42
CA SER A 206 -27.52 -1.23 0.63
C SER A 206 -29.02 -1.07 0.93
N ASN A 207 -29.39 -0.34 1.99
CA ASN A 207 -30.76 -0.02 2.38
C ASN A 207 -31.14 1.43 2.03
N GLY A 208 -30.26 2.19 1.37
CA GLY A 208 -30.49 3.59 0.99
C GLY A 208 -30.32 4.59 2.14
N GLN A 209 -29.70 4.22 3.26
CA GLN A 209 -29.40 5.11 4.37
C GLN A 209 -28.00 5.75 4.22
N PRO A 210 -27.84 7.07 4.39
CA PRO A 210 -26.53 7.72 4.34
C PRO A 210 -25.71 7.34 5.59
N THR A 211 -24.70 6.50 5.42
CA THR A 211 -23.97 5.87 6.53
C THR A 211 -22.51 6.31 6.66
N ILE A 212 -21.80 6.51 5.54
CA ILE A 212 -20.39 6.93 5.53
C ILE A 212 -20.17 8.11 4.55
N LYS A 213 -19.18 8.96 4.80
CA LYS A 213 -18.84 10.11 3.95
C LYS A 213 -18.17 9.67 2.64
N ASP A 214 -18.50 10.34 1.54
CA ASP A 214 -17.75 10.21 0.27
C ASP A 214 -16.38 10.89 0.41
N VAL A 215 -15.30 10.14 0.15
CA VAL A 215 -13.93 10.63 0.26
C VAL A 215 -13.18 10.53 -1.06
N SER A 216 -12.41 11.58 -1.36
CA SER A 216 -11.41 11.56 -2.42
C SER A 216 -10.03 11.28 -1.82
N LEU A 217 -9.23 10.50 -2.57
CA LEU A 217 -7.84 10.19 -2.25
C LEU A 217 -6.96 10.91 -3.26
N PHE A 218 -5.95 11.62 -2.77
CA PHE A 218 -5.00 12.38 -3.56
C PHE A 218 -3.57 12.10 -3.12
N LEU A 219 -2.63 12.38 -4.00
CA LEU A 219 -1.20 12.38 -3.71
C LEU A 219 -0.59 13.65 -4.27
N VAL A 220 0.18 14.35 -3.43
CA VAL A 220 0.95 15.53 -3.82
C VAL A 220 2.38 15.10 -4.03
N GLY A 221 2.88 15.17 -5.26
CA GLY A 221 4.30 15.00 -5.59
C GLY A 221 5.03 16.34 -5.62
N PHE A 222 6.29 16.36 -5.23
CA PHE A 222 7.11 17.58 -5.24
C PHE A 222 8.57 17.29 -5.62
N LYS A 223 9.22 18.20 -6.37
CA LYS A 223 10.66 18.11 -6.66
C LYS A 223 11.46 19.18 -5.93
N GLN A 224 12.66 18.82 -5.51
CA GLN A 224 13.72 19.72 -5.04
C GLN A 224 14.68 20.06 -6.19
N ALA A 225 15.60 21.00 -5.98
CA ALA A 225 16.64 21.31 -6.97
C ALA A 225 17.58 20.12 -7.27
N CYS A 226 17.73 19.18 -6.33
CA CYS A 226 18.59 18.00 -6.52
C CYS A 226 18.02 16.96 -7.52
N ASN A 227 16.73 16.97 -7.81
CA ASN A 227 16.12 16.10 -8.84
C ASN A 227 16.60 16.42 -10.27
N PHE A 228 17.20 17.60 -10.47
CA PHE A 228 17.72 18.06 -11.77
C PHE A 228 19.26 17.94 -11.87
N ARG A 229 19.89 17.22 -10.94
CA ARG A 229 21.33 16.93 -10.92
C ARG A 229 21.58 15.50 -11.39
N ASP A 230 22.69 15.27 -12.08
CA ASP A 230 23.16 13.91 -12.39
C ASP A 230 23.23 13.06 -11.10
N GLY A 231 22.50 11.95 -11.06
CA GLY A 231 22.37 11.08 -9.88
C GLY A 231 21.28 11.47 -8.88
N GLY A 232 20.45 12.48 -9.17
CA GLY A 232 19.27 12.84 -8.37
C GLY A 232 19.58 13.34 -6.96
N CYS A 233 18.59 13.27 -6.06
CA CYS A 233 18.73 13.62 -4.66
C CYS A 233 19.39 12.50 -3.84
N ASN A 234 20.35 12.86 -2.98
CA ASN A 234 21.05 11.92 -2.11
C ASN A 234 20.28 11.63 -0.81
N ALA A 235 20.72 10.64 -0.05
CA ALA A 235 20.04 10.23 1.18
C ALA A 235 19.95 11.34 2.24
N GLY A 236 20.92 12.25 2.33
CA GLY A 236 20.84 13.42 3.21
C GLY A 236 19.76 14.41 2.76
N GLU A 237 19.71 14.74 1.46
CA GLU A 237 18.71 15.63 0.86
C GLU A 237 17.27 15.08 0.96
N LEU A 238 17.12 13.77 1.12
CA LEU A 238 15.83 13.08 1.24
C LEU A 238 15.41 12.76 2.68
N LEU A 239 16.34 12.40 3.58
CA LEU A 239 16.02 11.88 4.93
C LEU A 239 16.23 12.89 6.07
N THR A 240 16.69 14.11 5.75
CA THR A 240 16.82 15.21 6.71
C THR A 240 15.72 16.26 6.47
N SER A 241 15.65 17.31 7.28
CA SER A 241 14.69 18.42 7.10
C SER A 241 14.84 19.20 5.79
N ALA A 242 15.86 18.92 4.97
CA ALA A 242 15.99 19.47 3.62
C ALA A 242 14.74 19.19 2.75
N VAL A 243 14.28 17.92 2.72
CA VAL A 243 13.16 17.43 1.88
C VAL A 243 11.84 18.16 2.14
N GLU A 244 11.67 18.77 3.30
CA GLU A 244 10.46 19.47 3.73
C GLU A 244 10.32 20.88 3.14
N SER A 245 11.29 21.33 2.33
CA SER A 245 11.43 22.73 1.93
C SER A 245 11.99 22.92 0.51
N ASN A 246 11.94 24.18 0.03
CA ASN A 246 12.56 24.61 -1.23
C ASN A 246 12.11 23.80 -2.47
N TRP A 247 10.86 23.34 -2.48
CA TRP A 247 10.31 22.63 -3.63
C TRP A 247 10.20 23.58 -4.84
N VAL A 248 10.64 23.09 -5.99
CA VAL A 248 10.69 23.82 -7.27
C VAL A 248 9.57 23.38 -8.22
N GLU A 249 9.04 22.18 -8.06
CA GLU A 249 7.84 21.67 -8.75
C GLU A 249 6.86 21.07 -7.75
N PHE A 250 5.56 21.16 -8.07
CA PHE A 250 4.44 20.62 -7.30
C PHE A 250 3.45 20.00 -8.29
N THR A 251 2.97 18.79 -8.01
CA THR A 251 1.96 18.10 -8.81
C THR A 251 0.89 17.47 -7.92
N LEU A 252 -0.37 17.51 -8.35
CA LEU A 252 -1.48 16.83 -7.69
C LEU A 252 -1.96 15.65 -8.55
N TYR A 253 -2.06 14.47 -7.94
CA TYR A 253 -2.64 13.25 -8.51
C TYR A 253 -3.87 12.84 -7.70
N GLN A 254 -4.82 12.16 -8.34
CA GLN A 254 -5.93 11.47 -7.69
C GLN A 254 -5.74 9.96 -7.85
N ASP A 255 -6.44 9.15 -7.04
CA ASP A 255 -6.38 7.69 -7.10
C ASP A 255 -6.66 7.07 -8.50
N GLU A 256 -7.44 7.74 -9.34
CA GLU A 256 -7.70 7.31 -10.73
C GLU A 256 -6.50 7.53 -11.68
N ASP A 257 -5.57 8.44 -11.34
CA ASP A 257 -4.29 8.58 -12.04
C ASP A 257 -3.30 7.51 -11.59
N LEU A 258 -3.26 7.24 -10.29
CA LEU A 258 -2.30 6.32 -9.66
C LEU A 258 -2.60 4.84 -9.93
N LYS A 259 -3.79 4.49 -10.45
CA LYS A 259 -4.25 3.10 -10.55
C LYS A 259 -3.28 2.13 -11.22
N ASN A 260 -2.58 2.57 -12.27
CA ASN A 260 -1.64 1.74 -13.03
C ASN A 260 -0.22 1.72 -12.44
N THR A 261 -0.04 2.33 -11.26
CA THR A 261 1.24 2.48 -10.58
C THR A 261 1.28 1.69 -9.27
N ILE A 262 2.47 1.55 -8.71
CA ILE A 262 2.73 0.90 -7.42
C ILE A 262 2.21 1.70 -6.21
N ILE A 263 1.76 2.96 -6.39
CA ILE A 263 1.13 3.82 -5.37
C ILE A 263 -0.40 3.92 -5.51
N ASP A 264 -1.04 2.92 -6.12
CA ASP A 264 -2.50 2.79 -6.13
C ASP A 264 -3.07 2.52 -4.73
N CYS A 265 -3.41 3.60 -4.03
CA CYS A 265 -3.99 3.59 -2.70
C CYS A 265 -5.33 2.83 -2.61
N ARG A 266 -6.03 2.57 -3.72
CA ARG A 266 -7.33 1.87 -3.72
C ARG A 266 -7.21 0.42 -3.28
N HIS A 267 -6.06 -0.23 -3.43
CA HIS A 267 -5.84 -1.57 -2.86
C HIS A 267 -6.10 -1.59 -1.34
N CYS A 268 -5.65 -0.58 -0.60
CA CYS A 268 -5.82 -0.48 0.84
C CYS A 268 -7.13 0.23 1.24
N HIS A 269 -7.56 1.23 0.47
CA HIS A 269 -8.67 2.11 0.83
C HIS A 269 -10.01 1.77 0.15
N GLN A 270 -10.05 0.79 -0.76
CA GLN A 270 -11.24 0.35 -1.50
C GLN A 270 -11.23 -1.19 -1.70
N PRO A 271 -11.14 -2.00 -0.63
CA PRO A 271 -10.85 -3.44 -0.70
C PRO A 271 -11.94 -4.30 -1.33
N GLU A 272 -13.17 -3.78 -1.46
CA GLU A 272 -14.25 -4.47 -2.17
C GLU A 272 -14.14 -4.37 -3.70
N GLY A 273 -13.42 -3.38 -4.24
CA GLY A 273 -13.14 -3.18 -5.65
C GLY A 273 -13.62 -1.86 -6.26
N ILE A 274 -13.38 -1.67 -7.55
CA ILE A 274 -13.67 -0.40 -8.22
C ILE A 274 -15.17 -0.10 -8.24
N GLY A 275 -15.51 1.15 -7.90
CA GLY A 275 -16.89 1.64 -7.82
C GLY A 275 -17.54 1.44 -6.45
N THR A 276 -16.93 0.69 -5.53
CA THR A 276 -17.40 0.59 -4.14
C THR A 276 -16.88 1.74 -3.28
N GLN A 277 -17.24 1.74 -2.00
CA GLN A 277 -16.86 2.77 -1.04
C GLN A 277 -15.34 2.85 -0.79
N LYS A 278 -14.85 4.09 -0.65
CA LYS A 278 -13.51 4.40 -0.12
C LYS A 278 -13.59 4.76 1.36
N PHE A 279 -12.53 4.48 2.14
CA PHE A 279 -12.47 4.84 3.57
C PHE A 279 -11.06 5.17 4.07
N GLY A 280 -10.96 5.91 5.17
CA GLY A 280 -9.72 6.07 5.93
C GLY A 280 -9.37 4.79 6.68
N ARG A 281 -8.13 4.29 6.56
CA ARG A 281 -7.66 3.07 7.24
C ARG A 281 -6.55 3.42 8.22
N MET A 282 -6.81 3.18 9.51
CA MET A 282 -5.83 3.13 10.59
C MET A 282 -5.78 1.67 11.07
N GLN A 283 -4.62 1.03 10.93
CA GLN A 283 -4.39 -0.27 11.57
C GLN A 283 -3.88 -0.06 13.00
N GLU A 284 -4.19 -1.02 13.87
CA GLU A 284 -4.22 -0.81 15.32
C GLU A 284 -5.18 0.33 15.65
N LEU A 285 -6.42 0.29 15.15
CA LEU A 285 -7.40 1.34 15.42
C LEU A 285 -7.56 1.58 16.93
N ARG A 286 -7.44 0.52 17.74
CA ARG A 286 -7.65 0.56 19.19
C ARG A 286 -6.36 0.57 20.01
N ASN A 287 -6.39 1.44 21.03
CA ASN A 287 -5.59 1.48 22.25
C ASN A 287 -5.23 0.05 22.75
N PRO A 288 -3.94 -0.27 23.05
CA PRO A 288 -2.80 0.63 23.29
C PRO A 288 -1.91 1.08 22.10
N TRP A 289 -2.31 0.89 20.84
CA TRP A 289 -1.61 1.36 19.62
C TRP A 289 -0.09 1.00 19.58
N VAL A 290 0.26 -0.29 19.39
CA VAL A 290 1.65 -0.84 19.48
C VAL A 290 2.70 0.08 18.86
N HIS A 291 2.55 0.46 17.59
CA HIS A 291 3.58 1.14 16.80
C HIS A 291 3.43 2.67 16.76
N TRP A 292 2.59 3.25 17.61
CA TRP A 292 2.30 4.68 17.59
C TRP A 292 3.01 5.42 18.72
N MET A 293 3.68 6.52 18.38
CA MET A 293 4.41 7.37 19.32
C MET A 293 3.45 8.07 20.28
N ARG A 294 3.59 7.79 21.57
CA ARG A 294 2.74 8.36 22.63
C ARG A 294 3.44 8.34 23.98
N ASP A 295 3.53 9.50 24.63
CA ASP A 295 4.29 9.72 25.87
C ASP A 295 3.84 8.86 27.07
N ASN A 296 2.55 8.50 27.15
CA ASN A 296 1.93 7.81 28.28
C ASN A 296 1.58 6.33 28.04
N ARG A 297 2.28 5.67 27.10
CA ARG A 297 2.18 4.22 26.83
C ARG A 297 3.57 3.64 26.68
N ASN A 298 3.94 2.61 27.44
CA ASN A 298 5.31 2.06 27.44
C ASN A 298 5.87 1.79 26.02
N ASN A 299 5.04 1.25 25.12
CA ASN A 299 5.36 1.05 23.71
C ASN A 299 5.57 2.37 22.94
N GLY A 300 4.68 3.34 23.11
CA GLY A 300 4.81 4.67 22.50
C GLY A 300 5.94 5.51 23.07
N THR A 301 6.29 5.33 24.34
CA THR A 301 7.40 6.04 25.02
C THR A 301 8.75 5.58 24.45
N VAL A 302 9.00 4.27 24.30
CA VAL A 302 10.29 3.80 23.76
C VAL A 302 10.51 4.17 22.29
N LEU A 303 9.42 4.37 21.52
CA LEU A 303 9.50 4.88 20.15
C LEU A 303 9.84 6.38 20.13
N LEU A 304 9.32 7.16 21.08
CA LEU A 304 9.71 8.56 21.28
C LEU A 304 11.16 8.67 21.80
N ASP A 305 11.60 7.79 22.69
CA ASP A 305 12.98 7.77 23.18
C ASP A 305 13.99 7.47 22.05
N ASP A 306 13.69 6.48 21.19
CA ASP A 306 14.49 6.19 20.00
C ASP A 306 14.53 7.39 19.02
N TYR A 307 13.39 8.04 18.79
CA TYR A 307 13.30 9.25 17.97
C TYR A 307 14.16 10.39 18.54
N PHE A 308 13.98 10.73 19.83
CA PHE A 308 14.70 11.81 20.49
C PHE A 308 16.20 11.50 20.67
N ALA A 309 16.60 10.24 20.75
CA ALA A 309 18.01 9.85 20.73
C ALA A 309 18.70 10.26 19.41
N ALA A 310 18.01 10.12 18.28
CA ALA A 310 18.52 10.49 16.95
C ALA A 310 18.35 12.00 16.66
N HIS A 311 17.14 12.53 16.82
CA HIS A 311 16.76 13.89 16.41
C HIS A 311 16.98 14.97 17.48
N GLY A 312 17.09 14.59 18.76
CA GLY A 312 17.07 15.53 19.87
C GLY A 312 15.75 16.33 19.96
N THR A 313 15.73 17.35 20.82
CA THR A 313 14.54 18.17 21.10
C THR A 313 14.31 19.34 20.14
N GLU A 314 15.17 19.49 19.12
CA GLU A 314 15.26 20.71 18.29
C GLU A 314 14.98 20.50 16.79
N ASP A 315 14.94 19.26 16.29
CA ASP A 315 14.54 18.99 14.89
C ASP A 315 13.02 18.94 14.80
N ALA A 316 12.44 19.75 13.91
CA ALA A 316 11.05 19.58 13.49
C ALA A 316 10.92 18.33 12.62
N TYR A 317 9.74 17.75 12.48
CA TYR A 317 9.54 16.59 11.58
C TYR A 317 8.21 16.66 10.84
N GLY A 318 8.26 16.61 9.51
CA GLY A 318 7.08 16.73 8.65
C GLY A 318 6.26 17.99 8.98
N GLY A 319 6.94 19.11 9.19
CA GLY A 319 6.35 20.38 9.63
C GLY A 319 5.85 20.45 11.08
N VAL A 320 5.81 19.35 11.85
CA VAL A 320 5.50 19.41 13.29
C VAL A 320 6.68 20.06 14.02
N PRO A 321 6.47 21.16 14.77
CA PRO A 321 7.55 21.81 15.52
C PRO A 321 8.12 20.87 16.59
N ALA A 322 9.45 20.84 16.74
CA ALA A 322 10.16 19.96 17.67
C ALA A 322 9.58 19.97 19.11
N SER A 323 9.28 21.19 19.60
CA SER A 323 8.60 21.49 20.88
C SER A 323 7.23 20.84 21.10
N SER A 324 6.64 20.27 20.05
CA SER A 324 5.29 19.70 20.03
C SER A 324 5.29 18.20 19.73
N ILE A 325 6.41 17.56 19.37
CA ILE A 325 6.46 16.17 18.89
C ILE A 325 5.94 15.16 19.94
N SER A 326 6.25 15.37 21.22
CA SER A 326 5.73 14.52 22.32
C SER A 326 4.21 14.61 22.51
N ALA A 327 3.52 15.56 21.87
CA ALA A 327 2.07 15.69 21.88
C ALA A 327 1.34 14.81 20.86
N SER A 328 2.05 13.94 20.13
CA SER A 328 1.48 12.92 19.24
C SER A 328 0.36 12.15 19.93
N ASP A 329 -0.83 12.12 19.32
CA ASP A 329 -2.02 11.49 19.89
C ASP A 329 -2.76 10.59 18.88
N PRO A 330 -2.47 9.26 18.88
CA PRO A 330 -3.22 8.31 18.05
C PRO A 330 -4.70 8.14 18.45
N ASN A 331 -5.12 8.54 19.66
CA ASN A 331 -6.54 8.48 20.04
C ASN A 331 -7.38 9.58 19.39
N GLU A 332 -6.79 10.75 19.09
CA GLU A 332 -7.51 11.76 18.29
C GLU A 332 -7.64 11.33 16.83
N LEU A 333 -6.72 10.48 16.33
CA LEU A 333 -6.85 9.84 15.01
C LEU A 333 -7.88 8.70 15.03
N GLU A 334 -7.90 7.87 16.08
CA GLU A 334 -8.93 6.85 16.33
C GLU A 334 -10.34 7.50 16.35
N ARG A 335 -10.51 8.58 17.12
CA ARG A 335 -11.77 9.36 17.15
C ARG A 335 -12.12 9.95 15.79
N LEU A 336 -11.14 10.39 15.00
CA LEU A 336 -11.38 10.85 13.63
C LEU A 336 -11.92 9.71 12.77
N MET A 337 -11.41 8.48 12.90
CA MET A 337 -11.92 7.35 12.12
C MET A 337 -13.37 7.03 12.51
N ASP A 338 -13.66 6.86 13.82
CA ASP A 338 -15.02 6.59 14.32
C ASP A 338 -16.01 7.69 13.92
N ALA A 339 -15.65 8.97 14.11
CA ALA A 339 -16.51 10.13 13.82
C ALA A 339 -16.80 10.34 12.32
N ASN A 340 -16.06 9.65 11.45
CA ASN A 340 -16.30 9.66 10.00
C ASN A 340 -17.00 8.40 9.48
N GLY A 341 -17.39 7.48 10.35
CA GLY A 341 -18.04 6.23 9.97
C GLY A 341 -17.05 5.18 9.44
N PHE A 342 -15.81 5.22 9.93
CA PHE A 342 -14.78 4.22 9.67
C PHE A 342 -14.53 3.45 11.00
N THR A 343 -15.31 2.40 11.26
CA THR A 343 -15.20 1.54 12.47
C THR A 343 -14.50 0.21 12.16
N GLU A 344 -14.10 -0.58 13.16
CA GLU A 344 -13.51 -1.94 13.01
C GLU A 344 -14.19 -2.76 11.89
N ALA A 345 -15.52 -2.93 11.97
CA ALA A 345 -16.28 -3.77 11.03
C ALA A 345 -16.18 -3.31 9.56
N GLN A 346 -15.85 -2.04 9.33
CA GLN A 346 -15.74 -1.41 8.01
C GLN A 346 -14.28 -1.31 7.56
N ILE A 347 -13.37 -0.91 8.47
CA ILE A 347 -11.94 -0.73 8.21
C ILE A 347 -11.19 -2.06 8.18
N GLU A 348 -11.39 -2.90 9.19
CA GLU A 348 -10.46 -3.97 9.57
C GLU A 348 -11.07 -5.35 9.27
N GLU A 349 -10.84 -5.81 8.05
CA GLU A 349 -11.07 -7.20 7.61
C GLU A 349 -10.28 -8.21 8.46
N ILE A 350 -9.17 -7.73 9.05
CA ILE A 350 -8.43 -8.33 10.15
C ILE A 350 -8.06 -7.19 11.10
N GLU A 351 -8.66 -7.16 12.29
CA GLU A 351 -8.25 -6.25 13.37
C GLU A 351 -6.90 -6.71 13.94
N PHE A 352 -6.01 -5.75 14.21
CA PHE A 352 -4.82 -6.02 14.99
C PHE A 352 -5.20 -6.01 16.47
N GLN A 353 -5.21 -7.18 17.11
CA GLN A 353 -5.62 -7.37 18.52
C GLN A 353 -4.53 -6.86 19.49
N THR A 354 -4.38 -5.53 19.52
CA THR A 354 -3.26 -4.79 20.11
C THR A 354 -2.90 -5.21 21.53
N GLN A 355 -3.91 -5.42 22.40
CA GLN A 355 -3.68 -5.76 23.80
C GLN A 355 -3.18 -7.21 23.97
N ASP A 356 -3.89 -8.18 23.38
CA ASP A 356 -3.54 -9.60 23.51
C ASP A 356 -2.16 -9.92 22.90
N ILE A 357 -1.83 -9.28 21.78
CA ILE A 357 -0.51 -9.42 21.12
C ILE A 357 0.61 -8.89 22.02
N LEU A 358 0.43 -7.72 22.66
CA LEU A 358 1.41 -7.18 23.61
C LEU A 358 1.54 -8.03 24.87
N ASP A 359 0.44 -8.59 25.39
CA ASP A 359 0.48 -9.44 26.58
C ASP A 359 1.21 -10.77 26.29
N GLU A 360 1.04 -11.37 25.11
CA GLU A 360 1.82 -12.53 24.69
C GLU A 360 3.31 -12.19 24.49
N VAL A 361 3.62 -11.11 23.76
CA VAL A 361 5.00 -10.63 23.53
C VAL A 361 5.73 -10.39 24.85
N THR A 362 5.08 -9.71 25.80
CA THR A 362 5.65 -9.38 27.12
C THR A 362 5.77 -10.62 28.02
N ALA A 363 4.87 -11.59 27.88
CA ALA A 363 4.94 -12.85 28.62
C ALA A 363 6.10 -13.76 28.14
N GLN A 364 6.45 -13.71 26.85
CA GLN A 364 7.60 -14.45 26.30
C GLN A 364 8.93 -13.72 26.54
N ASN A 365 8.99 -12.40 26.33
CA ASN A 365 10.17 -11.58 26.63
C ASN A 365 9.81 -10.37 27.50
N ASN A 366 10.07 -10.50 28.80
CA ASN A 366 9.81 -9.45 29.80
C ASN A 366 10.79 -8.27 29.76
N ALA A 367 11.75 -8.25 28.82
CA ALA A 367 12.60 -7.09 28.54
C ALA A 367 12.02 -6.18 27.43
N GLN A 368 10.98 -6.62 26.72
CA GLN A 368 10.25 -5.77 25.78
C GLN A 368 9.43 -4.70 26.52
N PRO A 369 9.22 -3.51 25.92
CA PRO A 369 9.68 -3.09 24.61
C PRO A 369 11.05 -2.36 24.64
N ALA A 370 11.81 -2.48 25.75
CA ALA A 370 13.04 -1.73 25.97
C ALA A 370 14.28 -2.40 25.34
N ASP A 371 14.39 -3.72 25.39
CA ASP A 371 15.44 -4.52 24.76
C ASP A 371 14.86 -5.32 23.59
N ASN A 372 15.14 -4.85 22.37
CA ASN A 372 14.68 -5.47 21.13
C ASN A 372 15.70 -6.45 20.51
N THR A 373 16.75 -6.87 21.23
CA THR A 373 17.74 -7.84 20.71
C THR A 373 17.12 -9.21 20.43
N VAL A 374 16.13 -9.63 21.21
CA VAL A 374 15.32 -10.84 20.98
C VAL A 374 13.85 -10.43 20.84
N PRO A 375 13.22 -10.59 19.67
CA PRO A 375 11.81 -10.23 19.53
C PRO A 375 10.92 -11.11 20.43
N GLY A 376 9.76 -10.58 20.82
CA GLY A 376 8.71 -11.41 21.41
C GLY A 376 8.04 -12.33 20.37
N GLU A 377 7.17 -13.21 20.84
CA GLU A 377 6.31 -14.05 19.99
C GLU A 377 4.84 -13.92 20.45
N SER A 378 3.91 -13.97 19.50
CA SER A 378 2.47 -13.97 19.76
C SER A 378 1.77 -14.97 18.83
N GLN A 379 0.95 -15.85 19.40
CA GLN A 379 0.12 -16.79 18.63
C GLN A 379 -1.11 -16.09 18.06
N VAL A 380 -1.67 -15.10 18.79
CA VAL A 380 -2.76 -14.25 18.28
C VAL A 380 -2.32 -13.56 17.00
N TRP A 381 -1.12 -12.96 16.98
CA TRP A 381 -0.57 -12.35 15.77
C TRP A 381 -0.24 -13.38 14.68
N GLU A 382 0.27 -14.56 15.02
CA GLU A 382 0.54 -15.62 14.04
C GLU A 382 -0.73 -16.09 13.33
N ASP A 383 -1.84 -16.27 14.05
CA ASP A 383 -3.13 -16.65 13.48
C ASP A 383 -3.66 -15.55 12.52
N LEU A 384 -3.50 -14.28 12.89
CA LEU A 384 -3.82 -13.13 12.03
C LEU A 384 -2.90 -13.05 10.81
N PHE A 385 -1.61 -13.40 10.93
CA PHE A 385 -0.66 -13.46 9.82
C PHE A 385 -1.02 -14.56 8.82
N GLN A 386 -1.43 -15.74 9.30
CA GLN A 386 -1.89 -16.83 8.43
C GLN A 386 -3.20 -16.46 7.71
N LEU A 387 -4.13 -15.78 8.39
CA LEU A 387 -5.34 -15.25 7.76
C LEU A 387 -5.02 -14.16 6.73
N ALA A 388 -4.11 -13.23 7.02
CA ALA A 388 -3.66 -12.21 6.08
C ALA A 388 -2.94 -12.81 4.85
N SER A 389 -2.40 -14.02 4.98
CA SER A 389 -1.70 -14.73 3.90
C SER A 389 -2.63 -15.36 2.85
N THR A 390 -3.96 -15.35 3.05
CA THR A 390 -4.93 -15.72 2.01
C THR A 390 -5.19 -14.58 1.01
N GLY A 391 -4.88 -13.33 1.37
CA GLY A 391 -5.21 -12.12 0.61
C GLY A 391 -6.70 -11.77 0.54
N VAL A 392 -7.61 -12.71 0.84
CA VAL A 392 -9.06 -12.55 0.75
C VAL A 392 -9.77 -13.00 2.02
N SER A 393 -10.62 -12.14 2.56
CA SER A 393 -11.42 -12.39 3.77
C SER A 393 -12.55 -13.41 3.53
N ALA A 394 -13.15 -13.90 4.61
CA ALA A 394 -14.31 -14.78 4.55
C ALA A 394 -15.57 -14.14 3.90
N ASP A 395 -15.60 -12.80 3.78
CA ASP A 395 -16.65 -12.04 3.08
C ASP A 395 -16.23 -11.51 1.69
N GLY A 396 -15.04 -11.86 1.19
CA GLY A 396 -14.61 -11.57 -0.18
C GLY A 396 -14.05 -10.17 -0.41
N ARG A 397 -13.45 -9.56 0.63
CA ARG A 397 -12.70 -8.30 0.60
C ARG A 397 -11.18 -8.55 0.52
N ASN A 398 -10.44 -7.60 -0.03
CA ASN A 398 -8.97 -7.67 -0.20
C ASN A 398 -8.21 -7.32 1.09
N ILE A 399 -7.74 -8.34 1.80
CA ILE A 399 -6.94 -8.17 3.00
C ILE A 399 -5.60 -7.50 2.66
N ILE A 400 -5.21 -6.51 3.46
CA ILE A 400 -3.87 -5.91 3.46
C ILE A 400 -2.95 -6.59 4.48
N PRO A 401 -1.60 -6.49 4.35
CA PRO A 401 -0.70 -6.94 5.41
C PRO A 401 -1.02 -6.31 6.77
N ILE A 402 -0.94 -7.11 7.83
CA ILE A 402 -0.96 -6.62 9.21
C ILE A 402 0.38 -5.97 9.60
N PRO A 403 0.42 -5.07 10.60
CA PRO A 403 1.66 -4.63 11.24
C PRO A 403 2.45 -5.80 11.84
N TYR A 404 3.72 -5.57 12.18
CA TYR A 404 4.56 -6.52 12.94
C TYR A 404 3.99 -6.80 14.35
N HIS A 405 4.46 -7.84 15.05
CA HIS A 405 3.98 -8.15 16.41
C HIS A 405 4.66 -7.32 17.52
N ASP A 406 5.91 -6.90 17.30
CA ASP A 406 6.76 -6.32 18.33
C ASP A 406 6.99 -4.83 18.11
N VAL A 407 7.07 -4.04 19.18
CA VAL A 407 7.11 -2.57 19.17
C VAL A 407 8.25 -2.04 18.30
N LYS A 408 9.43 -2.70 18.34
CA LYS A 408 10.63 -2.27 17.60
C LYS A 408 10.94 -3.18 16.41
N VAL A 409 10.62 -2.68 15.22
CA VAL A 409 10.95 -3.26 13.90
C VAL A 409 12.40 -3.04 13.45
N THR A 410 13.09 -2.08 14.07
CA THR A 410 14.50 -1.78 13.79
C THR A 410 15.41 -2.89 14.29
N GLU A 411 16.49 -3.15 13.55
CA GLU A 411 17.60 -3.99 14.01
C GLU A 411 18.41 -3.17 15.03
N PRO A 412 18.63 -3.62 16.28
CA PRO A 412 19.35 -2.84 17.31
C PRO A 412 20.68 -2.23 16.83
N ALA A 413 21.48 -3.00 16.10
CA ALA A 413 22.78 -2.52 15.59
C ALA A 413 22.65 -1.45 14.48
N LEU A 414 21.52 -1.41 13.77
CA LEU A 414 21.22 -0.37 12.78
C LEU A 414 20.55 0.86 13.42
N LEU A 415 19.73 0.64 14.45
CA LEU A 415 19.18 1.69 15.32
C LEU A 415 20.33 2.51 15.95
N ASP A 416 21.32 1.84 16.57
CA ASP A 416 22.52 2.49 17.12
C ASP A 416 23.30 3.26 16.04
N LYS A 417 23.58 2.62 14.90
CA LYS A 417 24.33 3.22 13.78
C LYS A 417 23.67 4.50 13.27
N TYR A 418 22.38 4.44 12.93
CA TYR A 418 21.69 5.57 12.30
C TYR A 418 21.29 6.65 13.31
N THR A 419 21.06 6.29 14.58
CA THR A 419 21.01 7.25 15.69
C THR A 419 22.31 8.05 15.79
N LYS A 420 23.47 7.36 15.75
CA LYS A 420 24.78 8.02 15.77
C LYS A 420 25.02 8.89 14.52
N GLN A 421 24.59 8.44 13.34
CA GLN A 421 24.66 9.25 12.11
C GLN A 421 23.82 10.53 12.20
N MET A 422 22.60 10.46 12.74
CA MET A 422 21.74 11.63 12.94
C MET A 422 22.36 12.63 13.93
N GLN A 423 22.94 12.13 15.03
CA GLN A 423 23.70 12.95 15.97
C GLN A 423 24.92 13.62 15.32
N ASP A 424 25.69 12.88 14.53
CA ASP A 424 26.89 13.38 13.84
C ASP A 424 26.55 14.40 12.74
N PHE A 425 25.48 14.17 11.98
CA PHE A 425 24.98 15.13 11.00
C PHE A 425 24.55 16.44 11.67
N ARG A 426 23.77 16.36 12.75
CA ARG A 426 23.36 17.54 13.56
C ARG A 426 24.54 18.25 14.23
N ALA A 427 25.64 17.54 14.49
CA ALA A 427 26.89 18.10 14.99
C ALA A 427 27.84 18.65 13.88
N GLY A 428 27.48 18.50 12.60
CA GLY A 428 28.33 18.89 11.46
C GLY A 428 29.55 17.99 11.23
N LEU A 429 29.53 16.77 11.77
CA LEU A 429 30.58 15.75 11.63
C LEU A 429 30.37 14.82 10.42
N VAL A 430 29.13 14.73 9.93
CA VAL A 430 28.73 14.06 8.68
C VAL A 430 28.10 15.12 7.77
N THR A 431 28.55 15.24 6.52
CA THR A 431 27.94 16.15 5.53
C THR A 431 26.73 15.50 4.84
N MET A 432 25.97 16.30 4.08
CA MET A 432 24.79 15.82 3.35
C MET A 432 25.13 14.67 2.38
N GLU A 433 26.29 14.78 1.72
CA GLU A 433 26.83 13.82 0.75
C GLU A 433 27.43 12.57 1.41
N GLN A 434 27.65 12.60 2.72
CA GLN A 434 28.18 11.49 3.52
C GLN A 434 27.09 10.76 4.32
N PHE A 435 25.87 11.28 4.32
CA PHE A 435 24.75 10.72 5.07
C PHE A 435 24.29 9.41 4.41
N GLU A 436 24.40 8.28 5.09
CA GLU A 436 23.97 6.98 4.55
C GLU A 436 22.45 6.83 4.57
N ASP A 437 21.93 6.00 3.66
CA ASP A 437 20.50 5.69 3.55
C ASP A 437 20.02 4.76 4.69
N HIS A 438 19.38 5.35 5.70
CA HIS A 438 18.84 4.62 6.84
C HIS A 438 17.46 3.99 6.58
N ARG A 439 16.91 4.07 5.36
CA ARG A 439 15.61 3.43 5.02
C ARG A 439 15.61 1.92 5.27
N ASN A 440 16.76 1.25 5.18
CA ASN A 440 16.91 -0.18 5.46
C ASN A 440 17.35 -0.49 6.92
N ALA A 441 16.84 0.25 7.92
CA ALA A 441 17.19 0.06 9.34
C ALA A 441 16.53 -1.16 10.03
N PHE A 442 15.80 -2.00 9.32
CA PHE A 442 15.02 -3.09 9.89
C PHE A 442 15.82 -4.36 10.19
N ARG A 443 15.21 -5.22 11.02
CA ARG A 443 15.63 -6.61 11.26
C ARG A 443 15.96 -7.35 9.96
N THR A 444 17.09 -8.05 9.96
CA THR A 444 17.66 -8.68 8.75
C THR A 444 17.25 -10.13 8.52
N ASP A 445 16.80 -10.85 9.56
CA ASP A 445 16.39 -12.26 9.48
C ASP A 445 15.19 -12.48 8.53
N GLN A 446 15.13 -13.65 7.87
CA GLN A 446 14.08 -13.95 6.90
C GLN A 446 12.68 -14.07 7.53
N LYS A 447 12.54 -14.67 8.72
CA LYS A 447 11.22 -14.72 9.41
C LYS A 447 10.80 -13.31 9.78
N GLN A 448 11.66 -12.57 10.48
CA GLN A 448 11.38 -11.20 10.92
C GLN A 448 11.04 -10.28 9.72
N ARG A 449 11.78 -10.38 8.61
CA ARG A 449 11.45 -9.66 7.36
C ARG A 449 10.13 -10.09 6.73
N ALA A 450 9.78 -11.37 6.78
CA ALA A 450 8.50 -11.83 6.24
C ALA A 450 7.30 -11.37 7.09
N ASP A 451 7.52 -11.32 8.41
CA ASP A 451 6.57 -10.87 9.42
C ASP A 451 6.30 -9.37 9.31
N MET A 452 7.31 -8.55 9.02
CA MET A 452 7.16 -7.12 8.66
C MET A 452 6.62 -6.89 7.22
N GLY A 453 6.25 -7.95 6.48
CA GLY A 453 5.76 -7.83 5.10
C GLY A 453 6.82 -7.48 4.04
N PHE A 454 8.11 -7.66 4.34
CA PHE A 454 9.25 -7.36 3.45
C PHE A 454 9.87 -8.60 2.77
N ALA A 455 9.41 -9.80 3.12
CA ALA A 455 9.83 -11.07 2.51
C ALA A 455 8.70 -12.13 2.56
N VAL A 456 8.98 -13.31 2.02
CA VAL A 456 8.17 -14.52 2.21
C VAL A 456 8.94 -15.47 3.15
N ARG A 457 8.24 -16.15 4.06
CA ARG A 457 8.86 -17.10 5.00
C ARG A 457 9.49 -18.29 4.27
N ALA A 458 10.50 -18.90 4.89
CA ALA A 458 11.05 -20.15 4.41
C ALA A 458 9.99 -21.27 4.47
N GLY A 459 9.87 -22.06 3.41
CA GLY A 459 8.91 -23.17 3.34
C GLY A 459 7.45 -22.80 3.05
N THR A 460 7.12 -21.53 2.82
CA THR A 460 5.77 -21.12 2.38
C THR A 460 5.38 -21.83 1.07
N PRO A 461 4.17 -22.44 0.96
CA PRO A 461 3.71 -23.10 -0.26
C PRO A 461 3.66 -22.15 -1.48
N PRO A 462 3.80 -22.65 -2.73
CA PRO A 462 3.87 -21.79 -3.91
C PRO A 462 2.63 -20.90 -4.11
N GLU A 463 1.43 -21.42 -3.87
CA GLU A 463 0.16 -20.66 -3.90
C GLU A 463 0.19 -19.48 -2.92
N THR A 464 0.46 -19.76 -1.63
CA THR A 464 0.57 -18.74 -0.57
C THR A 464 1.72 -17.75 -0.83
N MET A 465 2.82 -18.22 -1.42
CA MET A 465 3.96 -17.39 -1.81
C MET A 465 3.56 -16.43 -2.94
N LEU A 466 2.79 -16.89 -3.93
CA LEU A 466 2.29 -16.04 -5.03
C LEU A 466 1.32 -14.98 -4.50
N ILE A 467 0.40 -15.36 -3.60
CA ILE A 467 -0.53 -14.43 -2.94
C ILE A 467 0.27 -13.40 -2.14
N GLN A 468 1.10 -13.84 -1.19
CA GLN A 468 1.93 -12.94 -0.38
C GLN A 468 2.83 -12.03 -1.23
N ALA A 469 3.38 -12.52 -2.34
CA ALA A 469 4.31 -11.78 -3.17
C ALA A 469 3.64 -10.85 -4.19
N CYS A 470 2.42 -11.11 -4.66
CA CYS A 470 1.88 -10.43 -5.85
C CYS A 470 0.44 -9.90 -5.72
N PHE A 471 -0.36 -10.38 -4.74
CA PHE A 471 -1.80 -10.06 -4.65
C PHE A 471 -2.13 -8.57 -4.58
N GLN A 472 -1.25 -7.75 -4.00
CA GLN A 472 -1.44 -6.29 -3.88
C GLN A 472 -1.62 -5.54 -5.21
N CYS A 473 -1.16 -6.12 -6.33
CA CYS A 473 -1.30 -5.55 -7.68
C CYS A 473 -2.13 -6.45 -8.62
N HIS A 474 -2.28 -7.73 -8.28
CA HIS A 474 -2.78 -8.78 -9.17
C HIS A 474 -3.95 -9.52 -8.50
N ASN A 475 -5.11 -8.87 -8.42
CA ASN A 475 -6.34 -9.45 -7.90
C ASN A 475 -7.58 -8.94 -8.66
N GLY A 476 -8.64 -9.74 -8.69
CA GLY A 476 -9.88 -9.49 -9.44
C GLY A 476 -10.76 -8.33 -8.95
N LYS A 477 -10.34 -7.56 -7.94
CA LYS A 477 -11.05 -6.33 -7.52
C LYS A 477 -10.48 -5.05 -8.16
N LEU A 478 -9.28 -5.13 -8.75
CA LEU A 478 -8.60 -4.03 -9.44
C LEU A 478 -9.04 -3.90 -10.90
N ASP A 479 -8.63 -2.82 -11.57
CA ASP A 479 -9.01 -2.53 -12.97
C ASP A 479 -8.29 -3.49 -13.93
N GLN A 480 -8.96 -4.58 -14.34
CA GLN A 480 -8.33 -5.61 -15.18
C GLN A 480 -7.88 -5.08 -16.57
N ASN A 481 -8.31 -3.88 -16.97
CA ASN A 481 -7.94 -3.25 -18.23
C ASN A 481 -6.53 -2.63 -18.21
N ILE A 482 -5.99 -2.29 -17.03
CA ILE A 482 -4.69 -1.60 -16.89
C ILE A 482 -3.54 -2.60 -16.83
N SER A 483 -2.35 -2.23 -17.33
CA SER A 483 -1.20 -3.13 -17.42
C SER A 483 -0.76 -3.75 -16.09
N ARG A 484 -0.94 -3.03 -14.98
CA ARG A 484 -0.62 -3.49 -13.63
C ARG A 484 -1.48 -4.67 -13.14
N SER A 485 -2.73 -4.78 -13.57
CA SER A 485 -3.71 -5.73 -12.99
C SER A 485 -4.31 -6.69 -14.02
N ARG A 486 -3.57 -7.02 -15.10
CA ARG A 486 -4.00 -7.94 -16.18
C ARG A 486 -4.04 -9.43 -15.82
N PHE A 487 -3.83 -9.79 -14.55
CA PHE A 487 -4.03 -11.15 -14.07
C PHE A 487 -4.37 -11.17 -12.57
N ASP A 488 -5.07 -12.21 -12.15
CA ASP A 488 -5.35 -12.50 -10.73
C ASP A 488 -4.44 -13.65 -10.24
N VAL A 489 -3.76 -13.47 -9.11
CA VAL A 489 -2.93 -14.54 -8.51
C VAL A 489 -3.74 -15.56 -7.72
N ASN A 490 -4.99 -15.24 -7.38
CA ASN A 490 -5.93 -16.24 -6.90
C ASN A 490 -6.36 -17.10 -8.10
N PHE A 491 -5.76 -18.28 -8.21
CA PHE A 491 -6.01 -19.23 -9.29
C PHE A 491 -7.50 -19.59 -9.43
N GLN A 492 -8.24 -19.63 -8.32
CA GLN A 492 -9.68 -19.94 -8.32
C GLN A 492 -10.46 -18.82 -9.02
N ASN A 493 -10.12 -17.55 -8.78
CA ASN A 493 -10.71 -16.40 -9.48
C ASN A 493 -10.32 -16.38 -10.98
N MET A 494 -9.06 -16.66 -11.29
CA MET A 494 -8.55 -16.68 -12.66
C MET A 494 -9.29 -17.71 -13.53
N VAL A 495 -9.53 -18.91 -13.01
CA VAL A 495 -10.26 -19.98 -13.72
C VAL A 495 -11.79 -19.81 -13.66
N ALA A 496 -12.33 -19.11 -12.66
CA ALA A 496 -13.78 -18.88 -12.54
C ALA A 496 -14.33 -17.79 -13.48
N ARG A 497 -13.47 -16.95 -14.10
CA ARG A 497 -13.88 -15.89 -15.03
C ARG A 497 -14.12 -16.45 -16.44
N PRO A 498 -15.38 -16.48 -16.95
CA PRO A 498 -15.72 -17.13 -18.22
C PRO A 498 -15.31 -16.31 -19.46
N ASP A 499 -14.88 -15.07 -19.25
CA ASP A 499 -14.43 -14.08 -20.24
C ASP A 499 -12.90 -13.98 -20.36
N VAL A 500 -12.17 -14.77 -19.58
CA VAL A 500 -10.70 -14.73 -19.44
C VAL A 500 -10.06 -16.00 -19.99
N ASP A 501 -8.99 -15.83 -20.79
CA ASP A 501 -8.08 -16.93 -21.11
C ASP A 501 -7.10 -17.12 -19.93
N ALA A 502 -7.45 -18.04 -19.03
CA ALA A 502 -6.61 -18.37 -17.88
C ALA A 502 -5.22 -18.93 -18.28
N VAL A 503 -5.06 -19.53 -19.47
CA VAL A 503 -3.75 -19.99 -19.95
C VAL A 503 -2.88 -18.79 -20.33
N ALA A 504 -3.47 -17.75 -20.94
CA ALA A 504 -2.79 -16.49 -21.26
C ALA A 504 -2.46 -15.65 -20.01
N GLU A 505 -3.35 -15.59 -19.02
CA GLU A 505 -3.03 -14.94 -17.73
C GLU A 505 -1.89 -15.65 -16.99
N ILE A 506 -1.85 -16.98 -16.97
CA ILE A 506 -0.73 -17.74 -16.39
C ILE A 506 0.59 -17.42 -17.11
N ASN A 507 0.59 -17.37 -18.44
CA ASN A 507 1.78 -16.96 -19.20
C ASN A 507 2.22 -15.55 -18.83
N THR A 508 1.28 -14.60 -18.73
CA THR A 508 1.55 -13.22 -18.30
C THR A 508 2.14 -13.16 -16.89
N ALA A 509 1.64 -13.98 -15.96
CA ALA A 509 2.16 -14.09 -14.61
C ALA A 509 3.60 -14.65 -14.61
N ILE A 510 3.87 -15.71 -15.37
CA ILE A 510 5.21 -16.30 -15.52
C ILE A 510 6.21 -15.28 -16.10
N GLU A 511 5.84 -14.56 -17.16
CA GLU A 511 6.68 -13.51 -17.76
C GLU A 511 7.02 -12.40 -16.75
N ARG A 512 6.04 -11.96 -15.95
CA ARG A 512 6.27 -10.94 -14.90
C ARG A 512 7.12 -11.47 -13.74
N LEU A 513 6.95 -12.72 -13.33
CA LEU A 513 7.78 -13.35 -12.30
C LEU A 513 9.26 -13.39 -12.70
N LYS A 514 9.57 -13.69 -13.97
CA LYS A 514 10.96 -13.70 -14.48
C LYS A 514 11.68 -12.36 -14.36
N LEU A 515 10.98 -11.23 -14.36
CA LEU A 515 11.61 -9.91 -14.19
C LEU A 515 12.31 -9.81 -12.83
N GLY A 516 11.76 -10.45 -11.79
CA GLY A 516 12.30 -10.42 -10.43
C GLY A 516 13.61 -11.19 -10.22
N TYR A 517 14.17 -11.86 -11.23
CA TYR A 517 15.42 -12.64 -11.14
C TYR A 517 16.66 -11.79 -10.80
N SER A 518 17.75 -12.42 -10.36
CA SER A 518 19.09 -11.78 -10.28
C SER A 518 19.60 -11.32 -11.65
N GLU A 519 20.58 -10.41 -11.68
CA GLU A 519 21.20 -9.96 -12.92
C GLU A 519 21.83 -11.13 -13.70
N GLU A 520 22.45 -12.07 -13.00
CA GLU A 520 23.03 -13.29 -13.56
C GLU A 520 21.97 -14.21 -14.18
N ARG A 521 20.81 -14.35 -13.53
CA ARG A 521 19.71 -15.22 -13.99
C ARG A 521 18.88 -14.56 -15.10
N LEU A 522 18.68 -13.24 -15.05
CA LEU A 522 18.13 -12.44 -16.16
C LEU A 522 18.98 -12.59 -17.43
N ALA A 523 20.31 -12.50 -17.29
CA ALA A 523 21.24 -12.69 -18.41
C ALA A 523 21.23 -14.14 -18.96
N GLN A 524 21.04 -15.15 -18.11
CA GLN A 524 20.86 -16.54 -18.54
C GLN A 524 19.56 -16.78 -19.32
N GLU A 525 18.47 -16.11 -18.92
CA GLU A 525 17.17 -16.16 -19.60
C GLU A 525 17.13 -15.25 -20.85
N GLY A 526 18.22 -14.55 -21.18
CA GLY A 526 18.34 -13.66 -22.33
C GLY A 526 17.60 -12.32 -22.19
N ILE A 527 17.05 -12.02 -21.00
CA ILE A 527 16.25 -10.81 -20.73
C ILE A 527 17.19 -9.61 -20.68
N LYS A 528 16.88 -8.59 -21.48
CA LYS A 528 17.65 -7.33 -21.58
C LYS A 528 16.73 -6.16 -21.28
N PHE A 529 17.23 -5.14 -20.59
CA PHE A 529 16.50 -3.90 -20.38
C PHE A 529 17.11 -2.78 -21.24
N MET A 530 16.27 -2.02 -21.95
CA MET A 530 16.69 -0.91 -22.81
C MET A 530 16.27 0.43 -22.22
N ASP A 531 17.22 1.33 -22.03
CA ASP A 531 16.98 2.71 -21.62
C ASP A 531 16.35 3.51 -22.77
N GLU A 532 15.21 4.17 -22.53
CA GLU A 532 14.49 4.90 -23.58
C GLU A 532 15.14 6.22 -23.99
N LYS A 533 15.94 6.84 -23.11
CA LYS A 533 16.60 8.13 -23.37
C LYS A 533 17.79 7.96 -24.33
N THR A 534 18.43 6.79 -24.32
CA THR A 534 19.66 6.47 -25.05
C THR A 534 19.50 5.37 -26.11
N GLY A 535 18.56 4.44 -25.93
CA GLY A 535 18.44 3.20 -26.71
C GLY A 535 19.47 2.12 -26.34
N GLU A 536 20.28 2.32 -25.30
CA GLU A 536 21.30 1.37 -24.88
C GLU A 536 20.74 0.28 -23.94
N VAL A 537 21.38 -0.90 -23.93
CA VAL A 537 21.02 -1.99 -23.01
C VAL A 537 21.60 -1.71 -21.63
N LYS A 538 20.77 -1.20 -20.71
CA LYS A 538 21.13 -0.98 -19.32
C LYS A 538 21.13 -2.31 -18.57
N LYS A 539 22.26 -2.65 -17.93
CA LYS A 539 22.28 -3.65 -16.85
C LYS A 539 21.51 -3.07 -15.67
N LEU A 540 20.52 -3.81 -15.18
CA LEU A 540 19.74 -3.45 -13.99
C LEU A 540 19.97 -4.52 -12.93
N HIS A 541 20.42 -4.10 -11.75
CA HIS A 541 20.53 -4.98 -10.60
C HIS A 541 19.12 -5.41 -10.12
N LYS A 542 19.05 -6.52 -9.37
CA LYS A 542 17.79 -7.14 -8.92
C LYS A 542 16.92 -6.15 -8.15
N GLY A 543 15.86 -5.69 -8.80
CA GLY A 543 14.88 -4.75 -8.24
C GLY A 543 15.02 -3.29 -8.65
N GLU A 544 16.05 -2.87 -9.39
CA GLU A 544 16.22 -1.48 -9.90
C GLU A 544 15.04 -1.07 -10.80
N HIS A 545 14.67 -1.93 -11.76
CA HIS A 545 13.46 -1.78 -12.59
C HIS A 545 12.11 -1.87 -11.81
N ILE A 546 12.15 -1.89 -10.49
CA ILE A 546 11.00 -1.95 -9.57
C ILE A 546 11.22 -1.05 -8.34
N LEU A 547 12.27 -0.21 -8.27
CA LEU A 547 12.94 0.06 -6.98
C LEU A 547 12.06 0.72 -5.89
N THR A 548 11.00 1.43 -6.28
CA THR A 548 10.22 2.29 -5.39
C THR A 548 8.83 1.72 -5.01
N MET A 549 8.89 0.58 -4.29
CA MET A 549 7.77 -0.13 -3.61
C MET A 549 6.76 -0.89 -4.52
N PRO A 550 5.54 -1.27 -4.05
CA PRO A 550 5.21 -2.68 -3.83
C PRO A 550 4.92 -3.50 -5.11
N PRO A 551 5.12 -4.84 -5.08
CA PRO A 551 5.24 -5.66 -3.88
C PRO A 551 6.66 -5.77 -3.30
N ARG A 552 6.80 -5.45 -2.00
CA ARG A 552 8.09 -5.57 -1.28
C ARG A 552 8.60 -7.01 -1.23
N ARG A 553 7.66 -7.94 -1.02
CA ARG A 553 7.92 -9.38 -0.95
C ARG A 553 8.41 -9.96 -2.27
N PHE A 554 7.94 -9.46 -3.42
CA PHE A 554 8.39 -9.90 -4.75
C PHE A 554 9.90 -9.64 -4.96
N LYS A 555 10.38 -8.44 -4.63
CA LYS A 555 11.81 -8.09 -4.70
C LYS A 555 12.71 -9.00 -3.84
N ALA A 556 12.17 -9.47 -2.72
CA ALA A 556 12.84 -10.33 -1.77
C ALA A 556 12.78 -11.83 -2.12
N LEU A 557 12.10 -12.22 -3.20
CA LEU A 557 12.14 -13.61 -3.68
C LEU A 557 13.53 -13.96 -4.20
N THR A 558 14.08 -15.08 -3.73
CA THR A 558 15.25 -15.68 -4.37
C THR A 558 14.88 -16.24 -5.74
N ASP A 559 15.86 -16.44 -6.61
CA ASP A 559 15.60 -16.98 -7.95
C ASP A 559 15.02 -18.40 -7.88
N GLN A 560 15.41 -19.19 -6.87
CA GLN A 560 14.81 -20.48 -6.56
C GLN A 560 13.33 -20.36 -6.18
N GLN A 561 12.92 -19.31 -5.46
CA GLN A 561 11.50 -19.06 -5.16
C GLN A 561 10.74 -18.65 -6.44
N ILE A 562 11.34 -17.87 -7.33
CA ILE A 562 10.76 -17.51 -8.63
C ILE A 562 10.59 -18.75 -9.52
N ASP A 563 11.63 -19.59 -9.65
CA ASP A 563 11.56 -20.88 -10.36
C ASP A 563 10.44 -21.78 -9.76
N THR A 564 10.32 -21.82 -8.42
CA THR A 564 9.26 -22.57 -7.70
C THR A 564 7.84 -22.06 -8.02
N LEU A 565 7.65 -20.74 -8.09
CA LEU A 565 6.37 -20.13 -8.49
C LEU A 565 6.02 -20.42 -9.95
N ILE A 566 7.02 -20.34 -10.83
CA ILE A 566 6.86 -20.60 -12.26
C ILE A 566 6.50 -22.07 -12.52
N ASP A 567 7.13 -23.02 -11.82
CA ASP A 567 6.81 -24.44 -11.98
C ASP A 567 5.45 -24.82 -11.37
N TYR A 568 5.03 -24.16 -10.29
CA TYR A 568 3.64 -24.25 -9.80
C TYR A 568 2.65 -23.75 -10.86
N LEU A 569 2.88 -22.56 -11.43
CA LEU A 569 2.00 -21.98 -12.46
C LEU A 569 1.91 -22.85 -13.73
N LYS A 570 3.02 -23.44 -14.20
CA LYS A 570 3.01 -24.44 -15.28
C LYS A 570 2.19 -25.67 -14.91
N ALA A 571 2.32 -26.16 -13.67
CA ALA A 571 1.60 -27.34 -13.20
C ALA A 571 0.09 -27.08 -13.08
N GLU A 572 -0.33 -25.86 -12.78
CA GLU A 572 -1.74 -25.44 -12.86
C GLU A 572 -2.22 -25.27 -14.30
N GLN A 573 -1.43 -24.64 -15.18
CA GLN A 573 -1.73 -24.49 -16.61
C GLN A 573 -1.97 -25.85 -17.29
N ALA A 574 -1.18 -26.87 -16.94
CA ALA A 574 -1.30 -28.23 -17.45
C ALA A 574 -2.58 -28.98 -16.97
N LYS A 575 -3.38 -28.40 -16.07
CA LYS A 575 -4.71 -28.93 -15.68
C LYS A 575 -5.85 -28.31 -16.48
N LEU A 576 -5.57 -27.27 -17.26
CA LEU A 576 -6.54 -26.56 -18.11
C LEU A 576 -6.52 -27.06 -19.58
N GLN A 577 -5.68 -28.06 -19.88
CA GLN A 577 -5.44 -28.64 -21.21
C GLN A 577 -5.88 -30.12 -21.26
#